data_AF-A0AAV0L5U9-F1
#
_entry.id   AF-A0AAV0L5U9-F1
#
_cell.length_a   1.000
_cell.length_b   1.000
_cell.length_c   1.000
_cell.angle_alpha   90.00
_cell.angle_beta   90.00
_cell.angle_gamma   90.00
#
_symmetry.space_group_name_H-M   'P 1'
#
loop_
_entity.id
_entity.type
_entity.pdbx_description
1 polymer ?
#
loop_
_entity_poly.entity_id
_entity_poly.type
_entity_poly.pdbx_seq_one_letter_code
_entity_poly.pdbx_strand_id
1 'polypeptide(L)'
;NVYVLSKVVNGWNEQIEVLKSNIASTLSSAADNKTLDLIDLIERIGIDYHFEEEIEQILGQEYGNIASCSNNYKDNDNLHTVALRFRLLRQHGCNVSSDIFKRFKSDEGDEFKQEIVSDLEGLLSLYEAAYLRTQGESILDEAVDFTKPHLAAAGAGAEDSTLAERIAHALKWPHRKGMKRVEHLFFISIYGKTQGHDEAVLKLAKLSFNVVQHLYQKELGVLTKWWIELDLPKRTSYARDRLVEVYFWAIGMGCLWKPKYSLARYCFTRVTTIGSVYDDTYDAYGTIEELEDFTAAIHRWDTSMQGIEPKMKIIFEAITSSYDAIHLKYAVSLYLEEARWLDKGYVPTFEEYRRVSSVSILYQWLAFAAFCGMGESAPKEVFDWLFTEPKLFVASSEHCRLMDDVVTHEFEQDRGHAPSSVECYMKQYGVSRKEAIDVLSDLVEENWKIINGELLNPPAHIPKEILLIFLGFGQIMEVLYGDGDGYTNSKTTTKDMLTTLLVTPFNV
;
A
#
# COMPACT_ATOMS: atom_id res chain seq x y z
N ASN A 1 1.39 -17.08 28.93
CA ASN A 1 0.11 -17.71 29.31
C ASN A 1 -0.73 -17.92 28.03
N VAL A 2 -0.34 -18.87 27.17
CA VAL A 2 -0.95 -19.10 25.84
C VAL A 2 -2.41 -19.59 25.96
N TYR A 3 -2.71 -20.33 27.04
CA TYR A 3 -4.03 -20.92 27.29
C TYR A 3 -5.09 -19.90 27.73
N VAL A 4 -4.71 -18.87 28.50
CA VAL A 4 -5.63 -17.77 28.84
C VAL A 4 -5.93 -16.92 27.62
N LEU A 5 -4.91 -16.62 26.79
CA LEU A 5 -5.10 -15.84 25.55
C LEU A 5 -5.98 -16.57 24.52
N SER A 6 -5.85 -17.89 24.38
CA SER A 6 -6.72 -18.65 23.48
C SER A 6 -8.19 -18.65 23.93
N LYS A 7 -8.45 -18.69 25.25
CA LYS A 7 -9.83 -18.59 25.77
C LYS A 7 -10.43 -17.20 25.54
N VAL A 8 -9.64 -16.14 25.71
CA VAL A 8 -10.08 -14.75 25.48
C VAL A 8 -10.45 -14.54 24.01
N VAL A 9 -9.59 -14.98 23.08
CA VAL A 9 -9.84 -14.84 21.63
C VAL A 9 -11.06 -15.65 21.19
N ASN A 10 -11.26 -16.85 21.74
CA ASN A 10 -12.48 -17.62 21.46
C ASN A 10 -13.74 -16.89 21.94
N GLY A 11 -13.71 -16.32 23.15
CA GLY A 11 -14.82 -15.51 23.67
C GLY A 11 -15.07 -14.22 22.86
N TRP A 12 -14.05 -13.64 22.24
CA TRP A 12 -14.20 -12.53 21.29
C TRP A 12 -14.85 -12.99 19.99
N ASN A 13 -14.44 -14.12 19.42
CA ASN A 13 -15.04 -14.66 18.20
C ASN A 13 -16.53 -14.99 18.38
N GLU A 14 -16.91 -15.59 19.51
CA GLU A 14 -18.33 -15.84 19.82
C GLU A 14 -19.15 -14.54 19.87
N GLN A 15 -18.60 -13.47 20.47
CA GLN A 15 -19.26 -12.16 20.51
C GLN A 15 -19.33 -11.49 19.13
N ILE A 16 -18.28 -11.62 18.32
CA ILE A 16 -18.22 -11.11 16.95
C ILE A 16 -19.38 -11.70 16.13
N GLU A 17 -19.58 -13.02 16.18
CA GLU A 17 -20.66 -13.68 15.41
C GLU A 17 -22.06 -13.19 15.82
N VAL A 18 -22.29 -12.92 17.11
CA VAL A 18 -23.56 -12.33 17.57
C VAL A 18 -23.75 -10.92 17.02
N LEU A 19 -22.74 -10.07 17.11
CA LEU A 19 -22.82 -8.65 16.71
C LEU A 19 -22.97 -8.47 15.20
N LYS A 20 -22.37 -9.36 14.39
CA LYS A 20 -22.48 -9.36 12.91
C LYS A 20 -23.92 -9.42 12.42
N SER A 21 -24.74 -10.28 13.04
CA SER A 21 -26.10 -10.55 12.59
C SER A 21 -26.98 -9.28 12.53
N ASN A 22 -26.77 -8.35 13.48
CA ASN A 22 -27.49 -7.08 13.53
C ASN A 22 -27.12 -6.17 12.35
N ILE A 23 -25.82 -6.10 12.00
CA ILE A 23 -25.34 -5.25 10.90
C ILE A 23 -25.79 -5.80 9.54
N ALA A 24 -25.69 -7.12 9.34
CA ALA A 24 -26.16 -7.77 8.10
C ALA A 24 -27.66 -7.49 7.84
N SER A 25 -28.48 -7.50 8.90
CA SER A 25 -29.91 -7.16 8.78
C SER A 25 -30.14 -5.69 8.39
N THR A 26 -29.26 -4.79 8.80
CA THR A 26 -29.32 -3.35 8.48
C THR A 26 -28.91 -3.11 7.03
N LEU A 27 -27.83 -3.74 6.57
CA LEU A 27 -27.40 -3.70 5.16
C LEU A 27 -28.51 -4.19 4.21
N SER A 28 -29.26 -5.20 4.63
CA SER A 28 -30.37 -5.76 3.84
C SER A 28 -31.64 -4.88 3.78
N SER A 29 -31.78 -3.90 4.69
CA SER A 29 -33.04 -3.14 4.88
C SER A 29 -32.91 -1.62 4.75
N ALA A 30 -31.69 -1.09 4.61
CA ALA A 30 -31.43 0.33 4.51
C ALA A 30 -31.82 0.93 3.14
N ALA A 31 -32.22 2.21 3.14
CA ALA A 31 -32.48 2.99 1.93
C ALA A 31 -31.17 3.47 1.29
N ASP A 32 -31.09 3.53 -0.04
CA ASP A 32 -29.88 3.67 -0.86
C ASP A 32 -28.78 4.57 -0.26
N ASN A 33 -29.09 5.82 0.12
CA ASN A 33 -28.08 6.77 0.60
C ASN A 33 -27.53 6.40 1.99
N LYS A 34 -28.38 5.95 2.91
CA LYS A 34 -27.94 5.49 4.24
C LYS A 34 -27.14 4.19 4.17
N THR A 35 -27.38 3.40 3.12
CA THR A 35 -26.63 2.17 2.87
C THR A 35 -25.18 2.47 2.50
N LEU A 36 -24.92 3.49 1.66
CA LEU A 36 -23.56 3.88 1.28
C LEU A 36 -22.76 4.41 2.48
N ASP A 37 -23.38 5.22 3.35
CA ASP A 37 -22.73 5.71 4.58
C ASP A 37 -22.35 4.55 5.51
N LEU A 38 -23.21 3.53 5.61
CA LEU A 38 -22.92 2.34 6.42
C LEU A 38 -21.80 1.50 5.81
N ILE A 39 -21.77 1.32 4.49
CA ILE A 39 -20.67 0.63 3.80
C ILE A 39 -19.35 1.36 4.05
N ASP A 40 -19.35 2.68 3.89
CA ASP A 40 -18.16 3.49 4.14
C ASP A 40 -17.65 3.35 5.58
N LEU A 41 -18.56 3.44 6.54
CA LEU A 41 -18.23 3.24 7.95
C LEU A 41 -17.61 1.86 8.19
N ILE A 42 -18.23 0.81 7.68
CA ILE A 42 -17.80 -0.59 7.84
C ILE A 42 -16.40 -0.82 7.24
N GLU A 43 -16.12 -0.26 6.06
CA GLU A 43 -14.81 -0.31 5.43
C GLU A 43 -13.76 0.49 6.21
N ARG A 44 -14.10 1.70 6.64
CA ARG A 44 -13.16 2.56 7.38
C ARG A 44 -12.78 1.98 8.72
N ILE A 45 -13.69 1.33 9.43
CA ILE A 45 -13.40 0.68 10.71
C ILE A 45 -12.90 -0.77 10.56
N GLY A 46 -12.75 -1.25 9.33
CA GLY A 46 -12.07 -2.51 9.02
C GLY A 46 -12.84 -3.77 9.41
N ILE A 47 -14.16 -3.73 9.31
CA ILE A 47 -15.05 -4.89 9.52
C ILE A 47 -15.74 -5.35 8.24
N ASP A 48 -15.41 -4.75 7.10
CA ASP A 48 -15.88 -5.07 5.74
C ASP A 48 -15.65 -6.52 5.34
N TYR A 49 -14.55 -7.12 5.78
CA TYR A 49 -14.23 -8.52 5.46
C TYR A 49 -15.24 -9.54 6.02
N HIS A 50 -16.16 -9.09 6.89
CA HIS A 50 -17.27 -9.90 7.38
C HIS A 50 -18.53 -9.83 6.52
N PHE A 51 -18.59 -8.87 5.59
CA PHE A 51 -19.76 -8.51 4.78
C PHE A 51 -19.39 -8.36 3.29
N GLU A 52 -18.35 -9.07 2.81
CA GLU A 52 -17.81 -8.90 1.45
C GLU A 52 -18.92 -9.13 0.39
N GLU A 53 -19.71 -10.20 0.55
CA GLU A 53 -20.78 -10.56 -0.38
C GLU A 53 -21.91 -9.52 -0.41
N GLU A 54 -22.34 -9.05 0.77
CA GLU A 54 -23.40 -8.03 0.87
C GLU A 54 -22.95 -6.70 0.25
N ILE A 55 -21.71 -6.27 0.53
CA ILE A 55 -21.15 -5.03 -0.03
C ILE A 55 -21.05 -5.14 -1.56
N GLU A 56 -20.51 -6.24 -2.08
CA GLU A 56 -20.38 -6.45 -3.52
C GLU A 56 -21.75 -6.49 -4.21
N GLN A 57 -22.74 -7.13 -3.62
CA GLN A 57 -24.11 -7.16 -4.14
C GLN A 57 -24.72 -5.76 -4.20
N ILE A 58 -24.64 -4.99 -3.12
CA ILE A 58 -25.22 -3.63 -3.04
C ILE A 58 -24.55 -2.71 -4.05
N LEU A 59 -23.21 -2.67 -4.08
CA LEU A 59 -22.47 -1.80 -4.99
C LEU A 59 -22.64 -2.23 -6.45
N GLY A 60 -22.78 -3.53 -6.73
CA GLY A 60 -23.10 -4.04 -8.05
C GLY A 60 -24.48 -3.60 -8.54
N GLN A 61 -25.49 -3.59 -7.66
CA GLN A 61 -26.82 -3.06 -7.97
C GLN A 61 -26.78 -1.55 -8.24
N GLU A 62 -26.09 -0.79 -7.39
CA GLU A 62 -25.89 0.66 -7.57
C GLU A 62 -25.21 0.97 -8.90
N TYR A 63 -24.15 0.23 -9.26
CA TYR A 63 -23.48 0.39 -10.53
C TYR A 63 -24.39 0.07 -11.72
N GLY A 64 -25.16 -1.03 -11.64
CA GLY A 64 -26.13 -1.39 -12.66
C GLY A 64 -27.22 -0.33 -12.86
N ASN A 65 -27.68 0.31 -11.78
CA ASN A 65 -28.67 1.40 -11.82
C ASN A 65 -28.12 2.67 -12.50
N ILE A 66 -26.83 2.97 -12.32
CA ILE A 66 -26.16 4.09 -13.00
C ILE A 66 -25.93 3.75 -14.48
N ALA A 67 -25.47 2.54 -14.79
CA ALA A 67 -25.15 2.14 -16.16
C ALA A 67 -26.39 2.00 -17.07
N SER A 68 -27.53 1.59 -16.51
CA SER A 68 -28.77 1.35 -17.25
C SER A 68 -29.60 2.61 -17.54
N CYS A 69 -29.33 3.73 -16.89
CA CYS A 69 -30.09 4.97 -17.03
C CYS A 69 -29.14 6.15 -17.14
N SER A 70 -29.15 6.82 -18.30
CA SER A 70 -28.24 7.93 -18.63
C SER A 70 -28.32 9.16 -17.72
N ASN A 71 -29.24 9.20 -16.74
CA ASN A 71 -29.51 10.36 -15.88
C ASN A 71 -29.91 10.00 -14.42
N ASN A 72 -29.48 8.86 -13.86
CA ASN A 72 -29.94 8.43 -12.54
C ASN A 72 -29.17 8.95 -11.32
N TYR A 73 -28.23 9.89 -11.49
CA TYR A 73 -27.81 10.66 -10.33
C TYR A 73 -29.03 11.48 -9.92
N LYS A 74 -29.64 11.15 -8.77
CA LYS A 74 -30.82 11.87 -8.28
C LYS A 74 -30.47 13.35 -8.30
N ASP A 75 -31.26 14.16 -8.99
CA ASP A 75 -30.98 15.59 -9.20
C ASP A 75 -30.78 16.35 -7.87
N ASN A 76 -31.27 15.79 -6.76
CA ASN A 76 -31.17 16.36 -5.41
C ASN A 76 -30.04 15.79 -4.54
N ASP A 77 -29.19 14.87 -5.02
CA ASP A 77 -28.07 14.37 -4.23
C ASP A 77 -27.05 15.49 -3.97
N ASN A 78 -26.63 15.66 -2.71
CA ASN A 78 -25.63 16.64 -2.32
C ASN A 78 -24.20 16.18 -2.70
N LEU A 79 -23.21 17.07 -2.51
CA LEU A 79 -21.82 16.80 -2.89
C LEU A 79 -21.27 15.56 -2.19
N HIS A 80 -21.52 15.42 -0.88
CA HIS A 80 -21.10 14.25 -0.09
C HIS A 80 -21.62 12.95 -0.70
N THR A 81 -22.93 12.82 -0.93
CA THR A 81 -23.53 11.59 -1.48
C THR A 81 -22.96 11.25 -2.85
N VAL A 82 -22.80 12.24 -3.73
CA VAL A 82 -22.24 12.01 -5.09
C VAL A 82 -20.79 11.56 -5.01
N ALA A 83 -19.96 12.25 -4.22
CA ALA A 83 -18.56 11.92 -4.07
C ALA A 83 -18.33 10.57 -3.38
N LEU A 84 -19.13 10.27 -2.34
CA LEU A 84 -19.09 8.99 -1.64
C LEU A 84 -19.46 7.83 -2.56
N ARG A 85 -20.58 7.95 -3.30
CA ARG A 85 -21.00 6.94 -4.27
C ARG A 85 -19.93 6.71 -5.33
N PHE A 86 -19.38 7.78 -5.89
CA PHE A 86 -18.29 7.70 -6.86
C PHE A 86 -17.08 6.97 -6.29
N ARG A 87 -16.64 7.34 -5.09
CA ARG A 87 -15.49 6.75 -4.42
C ARG A 87 -15.69 5.26 -4.15
N LEU A 88 -16.80 4.87 -3.51
CA LEU A 88 -17.08 3.47 -3.17
C LEU A 88 -17.15 2.61 -4.44
N LEU A 89 -17.88 3.05 -5.46
CA LEU A 89 -17.97 2.32 -6.72
C LEU A 89 -16.60 2.11 -7.36
N ARG A 90 -15.78 3.15 -7.49
CA ARG A 90 -14.43 3.00 -8.05
C ARG A 90 -13.49 2.17 -7.18
N GLN A 91 -13.56 2.31 -5.86
CA GLN A 91 -12.78 1.48 -4.93
C GLN A 91 -13.08 -0.01 -5.12
N HIS A 92 -14.31 -0.34 -5.54
CA HIS A 92 -14.74 -1.71 -5.81
C HIS A 92 -14.57 -2.18 -7.24
N GLY A 93 -14.00 -1.36 -8.13
CA GLY A 93 -13.73 -1.71 -9.53
C GLY A 93 -14.85 -1.32 -10.51
N CYS A 94 -15.86 -0.58 -10.05
CA CYS A 94 -16.93 -0.08 -10.90
C CYS A 94 -16.51 1.25 -11.56
N ASN A 95 -16.30 1.22 -12.88
CA ASN A 95 -15.83 2.38 -13.65
C ASN A 95 -16.96 3.40 -13.90
N VAL A 96 -17.21 4.25 -12.92
CA VAL A 96 -18.13 5.40 -13.04
C VAL A 96 -17.41 6.64 -13.57
N SER A 97 -18.08 7.42 -14.43
CA SER A 97 -17.52 8.62 -15.05
C SER A 97 -17.31 9.75 -14.04
N SER A 98 -16.16 10.43 -14.10
CA SER A 98 -15.88 11.64 -13.32
C SER A 98 -16.65 12.87 -13.80
N ASP A 99 -17.27 12.81 -14.98
CA ASP A 99 -18.16 13.85 -15.50
C ASP A 99 -19.32 14.19 -14.58
N ILE A 100 -19.67 13.29 -13.65
CA ILE A 100 -20.68 13.58 -12.65
C ILE A 100 -20.36 14.85 -11.84
N PHE A 101 -19.08 15.17 -11.65
CA PHE A 101 -18.69 16.35 -10.88
C PHE A 101 -18.91 17.67 -11.63
N LYS A 102 -19.19 17.64 -12.94
CA LYS A 102 -19.52 18.84 -13.74
C LYS A 102 -20.72 19.60 -13.18
N ARG A 103 -21.65 18.91 -12.50
CA ARG A 103 -22.81 19.55 -11.84
C ARG A 103 -22.44 20.51 -10.70
N PHE A 104 -21.24 20.37 -10.15
CA PHE A 104 -20.69 21.23 -9.10
C PHE A 104 -19.75 22.30 -9.67
N LYS A 105 -19.61 22.41 -10.99
CA LYS A 105 -18.91 23.50 -11.67
C LYS A 105 -19.85 24.64 -12.05
N SER A 106 -19.32 25.85 -12.13
CA SER A 106 -20.08 27.04 -12.52
C SER A 106 -20.49 26.99 -14.00
N ASP A 107 -21.58 27.65 -14.36
CA ASP A 107 -22.03 27.73 -15.77
C ASP A 107 -21.21 28.73 -16.59
N GLU A 108 -20.56 29.69 -15.92
CA GLU A 108 -19.83 30.80 -16.54
C GLU A 108 -18.31 30.56 -16.66
N GLY A 109 -17.79 29.53 -16.00
CA GLY A 109 -16.39 29.12 -16.02
C GLY A 109 -16.22 27.64 -15.66
N ASP A 110 -15.18 26.99 -16.16
CA ASP A 110 -14.89 25.56 -15.89
C ASP A 110 -14.35 25.32 -14.46
N GLU A 111 -14.76 26.14 -13.48
CA GLU A 111 -14.31 26.10 -12.09
C GLU A 111 -15.40 25.55 -11.16
N PHE A 112 -15.00 24.96 -10.03
CA PHE A 112 -15.93 24.50 -8.99
C PHE A 112 -16.66 25.69 -8.32
N LYS A 113 -17.96 25.52 -8.07
CA LYS A 113 -18.83 26.56 -7.47
C LYS A 113 -18.32 26.94 -6.08
N GLN A 114 -18.15 28.24 -5.81
CA GLN A 114 -17.76 28.69 -4.46
C GLN A 114 -18.79 28.35 -3.38
N GLU A 115 -20.05 28.11 -3.76
CA GLU A 115 -21.13 27.71 -2.86
C GLU A 115 -20.85 26.38 -2.13
N ILE A 116 -20.15 25.43 -2.78
CA ILE A 116 -19.85 24.13 -2.17
C ILE A 116 -18.79 24.21 -1.06
N VAL A 117 -18.08 25.34 -0.93
CA VAL A 117 -17.08 25.55 0.12
C VAL A 117 -17.69 25.52 1.53
N SER A 118 -18.97 25.83 1.63
CA SER A 118 -19.71 25.78 2.90
C SER A 118 -20.03 24.36 3.39
N ASP A 119 -20.04 23.37 2.48
CA ASP A 119 -20.27 21.95 2.78
C ASP A 119 -18.93 21.24 3.01
N LEU A 120 -18.39 21.34 4.23
CA LEU A 120 -17.09 20.76 4.57
C LEU A 120 -17.07 19.22 4.44
N GLU A 121 -18.17 18.55 4.76
CA GLU A 121 -18.28 17.09 4.64
C GLU A 121 -18.29 16.68 3.15
N GLY A 122 -19.02 17.42 2.32
CA GLY A 122 -19.00 17.26 0.87
C GLY A 122 -17.63 17.53 0.26
N LEU A 123 -16.94 18.61 0.68
CA LEU A 123 -15.59 18.93 0.24
C LEU A 123 -14.59 17.82 0.60
N LEU A 124 -14.63 17.31 1.83
CA LEU A 124 -13.76 16.22 2.27
C LEU A 124 -14.01 14.96 1.44
N SER A 125 -15.28 14.67 1.15
CA SER A 125 -15.66 13.51 0.34
C SER A 125 -15.21 13.65 -1.11
N LEU A 126 -15.32 14.84 -1.69
CA LEU A 126 -14.82 15.15 -3.03
C LEU A 126 -13.29 15.02 -3.09
N TYR A 127 -12.59 15.57 -2.09
CA TYR A 127 -11.14 15.45 -1.96
C TYR A 127 -10.69 13.99 -1.96
N GLU A 128 -11.27 13.15 -1.09
CA GLU A 128 -10.91 11.73 -1.04
C GLU A 128 -11.29 10.97 -2.32
N ALA A 129 -12.44 11.29 -2.92
CA ALA A 129 -12.89 10.71 -4.19
C ALA A 129 -11.93 11.04 -5.34
N ALA A 130 -11.38 12.25 -5.37
CA ALA A 130 -10.49 12.71 -6.41
C ALA A 130 -9.17 11.94 -6.47
N TYR A 131 -8.73 11.29 -5.37
CA TYR A 131 -7.55 10.40 -5.39
C TYR A 131 -7.78 9.05 -6.11
N LEU A 132 -9.00 8.77 -6.57
CA LEU A 132 -9.31 7.67 -7.50
C LEU A 132 -9.25 8.09 -8.98
N ARG A 133 -8.68 9.26 -9.26
CA ARG A 133 -8.43 9.75 -10.61
C ARG A 133 -7.57 8.80 -11.43
N THR A 134 -7.86 8.79 -12.73
CA THR A 134 -7.13 8.07 -13.78
C THR A 134 -6.60 9.06 -14.81
N GLN A 135 -5.82 8.57 -15.79
CA GLN A 135 -5.25 9.42 -16.83
C GLN A 135 -6.37 10.10 -17.66
N GLY A 136 -6.24 11.41 -17.88
CA GLY A 136 -7.19 12.19 -18.70
C GLY A 136 -8.40 12.77 -17.96
N GLU A 137 -8.48 12.59 -16.64
CA GLU A 137 -9.59 13.11 -15.82
C GLU A 137 -9.25 14.43 -15.12
N SER A 138 -9.07 15.51 -15.91
CA SER A 138 -8.66 16.82 -15.37
C SER A 138 -9.59 17.35 -14.28
N ILE A 139 -10.89 17.05 -14.36
CA ILE A 139 -11.88 17.46 -13.36
C ILE A 139 -11.54 16.98 -11.95
N LEU A 140 -10.86 15.84 -11.80
CA LEU A 140 -10.44 15.31 -10.50
C LEU A 140 -9.10 15.90 -10.05
N ASP A 141 -8.21 16.27 -10.97
CA ASP A 141 -7.01 17.05 -10.64
C ASP A 141 -7.44 18.44 -10.09
N GLU A 142 -8.32 19.12 -10.82
CA GLU A 142 -8.92 20.38 -10.41
C GLU A 142 -9.71 20.26 -9.10
N ALA A 143 -10.35 19.12 -8.84
CA ALA A 143 -11.04 18.88 -7.58
C ALA A 143 -10.07 18.83 -6.40
N VAL A 144 -8.89 18.21 -6.55
CA VAL A 144 -7.85 18.23 -5.51
C VAL A 144 -7.33 19.66 -5.31
N ASP A 145 -7.02 20.37 -6.38
CA ASP A 145 -6.48 21.74 -6.32
C ASP A 145 -7.47 22.72 -5.68
N PHE A 146 -8.77 22.53 -5.95
CA PHE A 146 -9.84 23.31 -5.35
C PHE A 146 -10.07 22.96 -3.87
N THR A 147 -10.26 21.68 -3.54
CA THR A 147 -10.67 21.26 -2.19
C THR A 147 -9.56 21.41 -1.16
N LYS A 148 -8.31 21.11 -1.51
CA LYS A 148 -7.16 21.09 -0.59
C LYS A 148 -6.95 22.40 0.19
N PRO A 149 -6.86 23.60 -0.45
CA PRO A 149 -6.69 24.85 0.28
C PRO A 149 -7.90 25.20 1.17
N HIS A 150 -9.12 24.91 0.72
CA HIS A 150 -10.33 25.17 1.51
C HIS A 150 -10.41 24.27 2.75
N LEU A 151 -10.09 22.98 2.60
CA LEU A 151 -10.00 22.04 3.71
C LEU A 151 -8.91 22.42 4.70
N ALA A 152 -7.72 22.84 4.22
CA ALA A 152 -6.63 23.29 5.08
C ALA A 152 -7.02 24.52 5.91
N ALA A 153 -7.73 25.48 5.31
CA ALA A 153 -8.23 26.66 6.01
C ALA A 153 -9.32 26.30 7.04
N ALA A 154 -10.25 25.42 6.70
CA ALA A 154 -11.35 25.02 7.57
C ALA A 154 -10.88 24.16 8.77
N GLY A 155 -9.93 23.24 8.55
CA GLY A 155 -9.41 22.37 9.61
C GLY A 155 -8.76 23.13 10.77
N ALA A 156 -8.20 24.32 10.51
CA ALA A 156 -7.63 25.18 11.55
C ALA A 156 -8.67 25.88 12.44
N GLY A 157 -9.95 25.89 12.05
CA GLY A 157 -11.01 26.64 12.73
C GLY A 157 -12.30 25.87 13.00
N ALA A 158 -12.35 24.56 12.75
CA ALA A 158 -13.55 23.74 12.92
C ALA A 158 -13.90 23.53 14.40
N GLU A 159 -15.17 23.78 14.76
CA GLU A 159 -15.70 23.56 16.11
C GLU A 159 -15.91 22.07 16.43
N ASP A 160 -16.25 21.26 15.40
CA ASP A 160 -16.35 19.81 15.53
C ASP A 160 -14.94 19.20 15.50
N SER A 161 -14.50 18.73 16.66
CA SER A 161 -13.19 18.09 16.82
C SER A 161 -13.02 16.86 15.93
N THR A 162 -14.07 16.10 15.65
CA THR A 162 -13.97 14.88 14.85
C THR A 162 -13.82 15.16 13.35
N LEU A 163 -14.57 16.14 12.82
CA LEU A 163 -14.40 16.58 11.44
C LEU A 163 -13.03 17.25 11.23
N ALA A 164 -12.59 18.08 12.18
CA ALA A 164 -11.26 18.70 12.13
C ALA A 164 -10.14 17.64 12.07
N GLU A 165 -10.21 16.62 12.93
CA GLU A 165 -9.27 15.49 12.94
C GLU A 165 -9.30 14.72 11.60
N ARG A 166 -10.48 14.45 11.05
CA ARG A 166 -10.62 13.77 9.73
C ARG A 166 -10.02 14.58 8.59
N ILE A 167 -10.25 15.89 8.57
CA ILE A 167 -9.68 16.80 7.56
C ILE A 167 -8.16 16.80 7.66
N ALA A 168 -7.61 16.98 8.86
CA ALA A 168 -6.16 16.98 9.07
C ALA A 168 -5.53 15.64 8.65
N HIS A 169 -6.19 14.53 8.97
CA HIS A 169 -5.75 13.19 8.58
C HIS A 169 -5.77 13.01 7.06
N ALA A 170 -6.87 13.35 6.38
CA ALA A 170 -6.97 13.21 4.92
C ALA A 170 -6.00 14.10 4.14
N LEU A 171 -5.72 15.31 4.65
CA LEU A 171 -4.73 16.21 4.05
C LEU A 171 -3.30 15.67 4.19
N LYS A 172 -3.02 14.88 5.24
CA LYS A 172 -1.75 14.18 5.40
C LYS A 172 -1.71 12.90 4.56
N TRP A 173 -2.69 12.03 4.73
CA TRP A 173 -2.83 10.75 4.03
C TRP A 173 -4.24 10.64 3.45
N PRO A 174 -4.40 10.94 2.16
CA PRO A 174 -5.67 10.69 1.49
C PRO A 174 -6.07 9.23 1.64
N HIS A 175 -7.34 8.95 1.93
CA HIS A 175 -7.79 7.60 2.26
C HIS A 175 -7.40 6.54 1.21
N ARG A 176 -7.41 6.92 -0.09
CA ARG A 176 -7.03 6.03 -1.19
C ARG A 176 -5.53 5.67 -1.17
N LYS A 177 -4.67 6.56 -0.67
CA LYS A 177 -3.22 6.40 -0.53
C LYS A 177 -2.81 5.82 0.84
N GLY A 178 -3.72 5.76 1.82
CA GLY A 178 -3.43 5.22 3.15
C GLY A 178 -3.38 3.69 3.22
N MET A 179 -2.54 3.17 4.13
CA MET A 179 -2.49 1.76 4.48
C MET A 179 -3.72 1.35 5.30
N LYS A 180 -4.52 0.41 4.81
CA LYS A 180 -5.82 0.02 5.41
C LYS A 180 -5.79 -0.19 6.92
N ARG A 181 -4.86 -0.98 7.46
CA ARG A 181 -4.85 -1.25 8.92
C ARG A 181 -4.44 -0.05 9.78
N VAL A 182 -3.66 0.88 9.23
CA VAL A 182 -3.35 2.15 9.90
C VAL A 182 -4.58 3.05 9.87
N GLU A 183 -5.28 3.12 8.73
CA GLU A 183 -6.55 3.84 8.59
C GLU A 183 -7.60 3.32 9.58
N HIS A 184 -7.73 2.00 9.74
CA HIS A 184 -8.71 1.41 10.66
C HIS A 184 -8.48 1.85 12.12
N LEU A 185 -7.23 1.97 12.56
CA LEU A 185 -6.92 2.49 13.90
C LEU A 185 -7.47 3.89 14.11
N PHE A 186 -7.21 4.77 13.13
CA PHE A 186 -7.68 6.14 13.14
C PHE A 186 -9.22 6.19 13.16
N PHE A 187 -9.88 5.50 12.23
CA PHE A 187 -11.33 5.57 12.09
C PHE A 187 -12.10 4.87 13.21
N ILE A 188 -11.59 3.80 13.81
CA ILE A 188 -12.18 3.22 15.03
C ILE A 188 -12.14 4.24 16.18
N SER A 189 -11.02 4.97 16.33
CA SER A 189 -10.90 6.01 17.34
C SER A 189 -11.84 7.18 17.06
N ILE A 190 -11.93 7.65 15.81
CA ILE A 190 -12.83 8.72 15.42
C ILE A 190 -14.28 8.33 15.68
N TYR A 191 -14.69 7.13 15.24
CA TYR A 191 -16.06 6.66 15.42
C TYR A 191 -16.46 6.60 16.91
N GLY A 192 -15.54 6.20 17.79
CA GLY A 192 -15.79 6.22 19.24
C GLY A 192 -15.92 7.62 19.85
N LYS A 193 -15.41 8.67 19.18
CA LYS A 193 -15.61 10.08 19.57
C LYS A 193 -16.87 10.69 18.95
N THR A 194 -17.39 10.11 17.86
CA THR A 194 -18.57 10.63 17.15
C THR A 194 -19.80 10.59 18.04
N GLN A 195 -20.53 11.70 18.07
CA GLN A 195 -21.78 11.80 18.84
C GLN A 195 -22.84 10.86 18.25
N GLY A 196 -23.45 10.02 19.10
CA GLY A 196 -24.53 9.12 18.69
C GLY A 196 -24.08 7.88 17.92
N HIS A 197 -22.79 7.51 17.98
CA HIS A 197 -22.30 6.28 17.38
C HIS A 197 -23.00 5.04 17.96
N ASP A 198 -23.13 4.00 17.13
CA ASP A 198 -23.64 2.70 17.56
C ASP A 198 -22.57 1.93 18.34
N GLU A 199 -22.83 1.71 19.63
CA GLU A 199 -21.95 1.00 20.56
C GLU A 199 -21.71 -0.47 20.15
N ALA A 200 -22.68 -1.14 19.53
CA ALA A 200 -22.52 -2.52 19.07
C ALA A 200 -21.58 -2.58 17.87
N VAL A 201 -21.68 -1.61 16.94
CA VAL A 201 -20.75 -1.47 15.80
C VAL A 201 -19.34 -1.15 16.28
N LEU A 202 -19.19 -0.20 17.21
CA LEU A 202 -17.88 0.17 17.76
C LEU A 202 -17.24 -1.03 18.50
N LYS A 203 -18.04 -1.76 19.29
CA LYS A 203 -17.58 -2.97 19.99
C LYS A 203 -17.13 -4.04 19.00
N LEU A 204 -17.90 -4.28 17.93
CA LEU A 204 -17.52 -5.23 16.89
C LEU A 204 -16.20 -4.85 16.21
N ALA A 205 -16.00 -3.57 15.89
CA ALA A 205 -14.78 -3.09 15.27
C ALA A 205 -13.56 -3.29 16.17
N LYS A 206 -13.65 -2.94 17.45
CA LYS A 206 -12.58 -3.15 18.44
C LYS A 206 -12.27 -4.63 18.65
N LEU A 207 -13.30 -5.48 18.80
CA LEU A 207 -13.11 -6.93 18.96
C LEU A 207 -12.46 -7.55 17.72
N SER A 208 -12.97 -7.23 16.52
CA SER A 208 -12.42 -7.70 15.25
C SER A 208 -10.97 -7.26 15.10
N PHE A 209 -10.66 -5.99 15.39
CA PHE A 209 -9.30 -5.49 15.36
C PHE A 209 -8.36 -6.27 16.29
N ASN A 210 -8.78 -6.51 17.54
CA ASN A 210 -7.98 -7.23 18.54
C ASN A 210 -7.74 -8.69 18.17
N VAL A 211 -8.73 -9.38 17.59
CA VAL A 211 -8.58 -10.76 17.10
C VAL A 211 -7.52 -10.81 15.99
N VAL A 212 -7.59 -9.89 15.04
CA VAL A 212 -6.62 -9.83 13.93
C VAL A 212 -5.23 -9.40 14.43
N GLN A 213 -5.13 -8.44 15.36
CA GLN A 213 -3.86 -8.08 16.00
C GLN A 213 -3.22 -9.29 16.71
N HIS A 214 -4.02 -10.10 17.41
CA HIS A 214 -3.51 -11.30 18.07
C HIS A 214 -3.00 -12.36 17.07
N LEU A 215 -3.66 -12.49 15.91
CA LEU A 215 -3.16 -13.32 14.81
C LEU A 215 -1.78 -12.81 14.35
N TYR A 216 -1.63 -11.50 14.16
CA TYR A 216 -0.36 -10.92 13.75
C TYR A 216 0.77 -11.16 14.75
N GLN A 217 0.49 -11.04 16.05
CA GLN A 217 1.47 -11.33 17.10
C GLN A 217 1.94 -12.79 17.07
N LYS A 218 1.04 -13.73 16.77
CA LYS A 218 1.40 -15.15 16.60
C LYS A 218 2.29 -15.37 15.40
N GLU A 219 1.94 -14.77 14.26
CA GLU A 219 2.73 -14.84 13.03
C GLU A 219 4.14 -14.27 13.24
N LEU A 220 4.25 -13.09 13.84
CA LEU A 220 5.52 -12.47 14.22
C LEU A 220 6.33 -13.34 15.18
N GLY A 221 5.70 -14.02 16.14
CA GLY A 221 6.38 -14.96 17.02
C GLY A 221 7.03 -16.12 16.26
N VAL A 222 6.34 -16.66 15.25
CA VAL A 222 6.86 -17.72 14.38
C VAL A 222 8.00 -17.19 13.50
N LEU A 223 7.81 -16.03 12.88
CA LEU A 223 8.80 -15.37 12.02
C LEU A 223 10.07 -15.00 12.81
N THR A 224 9.91 -14.45 14.01
CA THR A 224 11.04 -14.08 14.88
C THR A 224 11.85 -15.31 15.27
N LYS A 225 11.16 -16.40 15.64
CA LYS A 225 11.82 -17.67 15.94
C LYS A 225 12.61 -18.18 14.72
N TRP A 226 11.99 -18.19 13.54
CA TRP A 226 12.64 -18.57 12.29
C TRP A 226 13.89 -17.72 12.01
N TRP A 227 13.78 -16.40 12.16
CA TRP A 227 14.87 -15.46 11.89
C TRP A 227 16.05 -15.63 12.85
N ILE A 228 15.77 -15.90 14.13
CA ILE A 228 16.80 -16.21 15.13
C ILE A 228 17.45 -17.57 14.86
N GLU A 229 16.67 -18.59 14.50
CA GLU A 229 17.17 -19.95 14.21
C GLU A 229 18.04 -20.00 12.95
N LEU A 230 17.79 -19.12 11.98
CA LEU A 230 18.63 -18.96 10.79
C LEU A 230 20.03 -18.43 11.16
N ASP A 231 20.18 -17.76 12.31
CA ASP A 231 21.38 -17.08 12.80
C ASP A 231 21.99 -16.08 11.81
N LEU A 232 21.25 -15.73 10.75
CA LEU A 232 21.69 -14.82 9.69
C LEU A 232 22.00 -13.42 10.24
N PRO A 233 21.15 -12.79 11.08
CA PRO A 233 21.44 -11.44 11.63
C PRO A 233 22.77 -11.33 12.35
N LYS A 234 23.17 -12.38 13.08
CA LYS A 234 24.46 -12.39 13.78
C LYS A 234 25.63 -12.54 12.82
N ARG A 235 25.42 -13.29 11.74
CA ARG A 235 26.44 -13.60 10.73
C ARG A 235 26.56 -12.50 9.67
N THR A 236 25.53 -11.69 9.49
CA THR A 236 25.46 -10.54 8.58
C THR A 236 25.20 -9.26 9.37
N SER A 237 26.01 -8.98 10.41
CA SER A 237 25.82 -7.83 11.30
C SER A 237 25.93 -6.46 10.63
N TYR A 238 26.38 -6.41 9.37
CA TYR A 238 26.38 -5.21 8.54
C TYR A 238 25.00 -4.92 7.94
N ALA A 239 24.17 -5.95 7.73
CA ALA A 239 22.85 -5.82 7.15
C ALA A 239 21.83 -5.35 8.20
N ARG A 240 20.83 -4.61 7.74
CA ARG A 240 19.72 -4.08 8.52
C ARG A 240 18.83 -5.24 8.98
N ASP A 241 18.60 -5.32 10.29
CA ASP A 241 17.59 -6.21 10.87
C ASP A 241 16.22 -5.51 10.87
N ARG A 242 15.34 -5.91 9.95
CA ARG A 242 14.06 -5.23 9.65
C ARG A 242 12.87 -6.18 9.55
N LEU A 243 12.94 -7.34 10.21
CA LEU A 243 11.88 -8.36 10.16
C LEU A 243 10.48 -7.80 10.49
N VAL A 244 10.40 -6.93 11.50
CA VAL A 244 9.11 -6.38 11.98
C VAL A 244 8.56 -5.33 11.02
N GLU A 245 9.43 -4.47 10.48
CA GLU A 245 9.10 -3.49 9.45
C GLU A 245 8.61 -4.18 8.18
N VAL A 246 9.31 -5.22 7.71
CA VAL A 246 8.90 -6.02 6.55
C VAL A 246 7.55 -6.71 6.80
N TYR A 247 7.31 -7.23 8.00
CA TYR A 247 6.02 -7.81 8.33
C TYR A 247 4.89 -6.77 8.30
N PHE A 248 5.18 -5.53 8.72
CA PHE A 248 4.24 -4.42 8.62
C PHE A 248 3.94 -4.03 7.16
N TRP A 249 4.93 -4.12 6.26
CA TRP A 249 4.68 -4.00 4.82
C TRP A 249 3.71 -5.09 4.34
N ALA A 250 3.92 -6.33 4.78
CA ALA A 250 3.04 -7.45 4.44
C ALA A 250 1.57 -7.19 4.86
N ILE A 251 1.36 -6.56 6.02
CA ILE A 251 0.02 -6.15 6.47
C ILE A 251 -0.55 -5.02 5.60
N GLY A 252 0.28 -4.07 5.21
CA GLY A 252 -0.11 -2.94 4.35
C GLY A 252 -0.44 -3.30 2.91
N MET A 253 -0.05 -4.49 2.47
CA MET A 253 -0.11 -4.88 1.07
C MET A 253 -1.52 -5.26 0.63
N GLY A 254 -2.36 -4.26 0.43
CA GLY A 254 -3.66 -4.39 -0.21
C GLY A 254 -4.64 -5.19 0.63
N CYS A 255 -5.05 -6.36 0.14
CA CYS A 255 -5.97 -7.25 0.86
C CYS A 255 -5.28 -8.10 1.94
N LEU A 256 -3.94 -8.11 2.01
CA LEU A 256 -3.20 -9.02 2.89
C LEU A 256 -3.38 -8.74 4.38
N TRP A 257 -4.00 -7.64 4.80
CA TRP A 257 -4.35 -7.48 6.20
C TRP A 257 -5.43 -8.47 6.68
N LYS A 258 -6.25 -9.02 5.78
CA LYS A 258 -7.37 -9.89 6.14
C LYS A 258 -6.86 -11.21 6.76
N PRO A 259 -7.58 -11.80 7.74
CA PRO A 259 -7.12 -13.01 8.44
C PRO A 259 -6.77 -14.18 7.51
N LYS A 260 -7.53 -14.36 6.42
CA LYS A 260 -7.37 -15.45 5.45
C LYS A 260 -5.99 -15.50 4.78
N TYR A 261 -5.25 -14.38 4.74
CA TYR A 261 -3.95 -14.27 4.08
C TYR A 261 -2.73 -14.43 5.01
N SER A 262 -2.87 -15.19 6.09
CA SER A 262 -1.78 -15.50 7.03
C SER A 262 -0.53 -16.07 6.33
N LEU A 263 -0.72 -17.02 5.42
CA LEU A 263 0.39 -17.64 4.69
C LEU A 263 1.08 -16.65 3.73
N ALA A 264 0.32 -15.79 3.05
CA ALA A 264 0.88 -14.75 2.17
C ALA A 264 1.76 -13.77 2.96
N ARG A 265 1.31 -13.30 4.12
CA ARG A 265 2.12 -12.45 5.00
C ARG A 265 3.40 -13.15 5.45
N TYR A 266 3.30 -14.43 5.81
CA TYR A 266 4.46 -15.25 6.19
C TYR A 266 5.47 -15.40 5.05
N CYS A 267 5.01 -15.80 3.86
CA CYS A 267 5.85 -15.98 2.67
C CYS A 267 6.53 -14.68 2.26
N PHE A 268 5.75 -13.60 2.12
CA PHE A 268 6.27 -12.28 1.81
C PHE A 268 7.35 -11.86 2.82
N THR A 269 7.04 -11.94 4.12
CA THR A 269 7.96 -11.45 5.14
C THR A 269 9.30 -12.18 5.11
N ARG A 270 9.27 -13.52 4.99
CA ARG A 270 10.51 -14.30 4.94
C ARG A 270 11.38 -13.96 3.75
N VAL A 271 10.76 -13.88 2.57
CA VAL A 271 11.47 -13.62 1.32
C VAL A 271 12.05 -12.21 1.33
N THR A 272 11.25 -11.20 1.66
CA THR A 272 11.68 -9.80 1.68
C THR A 272 12.75 -9.52 2.73
N THR A 273 12.68 -10.16 3.90
CA THR A 273 13.72 -10.00 4.93
C THR A 273 15.07 -10.56 4.45
N ILE A 274 15.08 -11.71 3.76
CA ILE A 274 16.30 -12.23 3.12
C ILE A 274 16.75 -11.31 1.99
N GLY A 275 15.81 -10.83 1.16
CA GLY A 275 16.11 -9.91 0.05
C GLY A 275 16.81 -8.63 0.50
N SER A 276 16.43 -8.10 1.67
CA SER A 276 17.11 -6.94 2.25
C SER A 276 18.56 -7.21 2.64
N VAL A 277 18.89 -8.44 3.02
CA VAL A 277 20.29 -8.83 3.27
C VAL A 277 21.06 -8.93 1.95
N TYR A 278 20.43 -9.39 0.87
CA TYR A 278 21.03 -9.33 -0.47
C TYR A 278 21.30 -7.89 -0.89
N ASP A 279 20.30 -7.02 -0.78
CA ASP A 279 20.42 -5.57 -1.03
C ASP A 279 21.64 -4.98 -0.30
N ASP A 280 21.68 -5.14 1.04
CA ASP A 280 22.76 -4.67 1.91
C ASP A 280 24.14 -5.27 1.57
N THR A 281 24.15 -6.46 0.96
CA THR A 281 25.39 -7.13 0.54
C THR A 281 25.96 -6.47 -0.71
N TYR A 282 25.11 -6.13 -1.68
CA TYR A 282 25.54 -5.56 -2.96
C TYR A 282 25.76 -4.05 -2.89
N ASP A 283 25.00 -3.31 -2.07
CA ASP A 283 25.06 -1.85 -2.01
C ASP A 283 26.10 -1.29 -1.01
N ALA A 284 26.41 -2.03 0.06
CA ALA A 284 27.13 -1.51 1.22
C ALA A 284 28.36 -2.32 1.64
N TYR A 285 28.32 -3.65 1.44
CA TYR A 285 29.28 -4.55 2.07
C TYR A 285 30.30 -5.15 1.10
N GLY A 286 29.84 -5.79 0.03
CA GLY A 286 30.70 -6.54 -0.87
C GLY A 286 31.59 -5.64 -1.72
N THR A 287 32.85 -6.05 -1.90
CA THR A 287 33.70 -5.47 -2.95
C THR A 287 33.25 -5.96 -4.32
N ILE A 288 33.59 -5.22 -5.39
CA ILE A 288 33.13 -5.59 -6.73
C ILE A 288 33.60 -6.99 -7.14
N GLU A 289 34.83 -7.38 -6.79
CA GLU A 289 35.36 -8.71 -7.07
C GLU A 289 34.60 -9.81 -6.30
N GLU A 290 34.28 -9.59 -5.02
CA GLU A 290 33.49 -10.53 -4.22
C GLU A 290 32.07 -10.68 -4.77
N LEU A 291 31.44 -9.57 -5.20
CA LEU A 291 30.10 -9.58 -5.77
C LEU A 291 30.04 -10.29 -7.12
N GLU A 292 31.08 -10.19 -7.95
CA GLU A 292 31.18 -10.95 -9.21
C GLU A 292 31.25 -12.46 -8.96
N ASP A 293 32.09 -12.90 -8.03
CA ASP A 293 32.20 -14.31 -7.62
C ASP A 293 30.88 -14.81 -7.00
N PHE A 294 30.26 -14.00 -6.15
CA PHE A 294 28.99 -14.32 -5.51
C PHE A 294 27.85 -14.45 -6.52
N THR A 295 27.73 -13.50 -7.44
CA THR A 295 26.76 -13.52 -8.54
C THR A 295 26.96 -14.74 -9.43
N ALA A 296 28.21 -15.08 -9.77
CA ALA A 296 28.52 -16.25 -10.57
C ALA A 296 28.11 -17.56 -9.89
N ALA A 297 28.28 -17.66 -8.56
CA ALA A 297 27.84 -18.81 -7.78
C ALA A 297 26.32 -18.97 -7.75
N ILE A 298 25.59 -17.86 -7.60
CA ILE A 298 24.11 -17.85 -7.64
C ILE A 298 23.62 -18.28 -9.03
N HIS A 299 24.22 -17.77 -10.11
CA HIS A 299 23.88 -18.17 -11.48
C HIS A 299 24.05 -19.67 -11.72
N ARG A 300 25.14 -20.25 -11.22
CA ARG A 300 25.42 -21.68 -11.30
C ARG A 300 24.61 -22.51 -10.31
N TRP A 301 23.97 -21.86 -9.35
CA TRP A 301 23.25 -22.49 -8.25
C TRP A 301 24.14 -23.41 -7.40
N ASP A 302 25.39 -23.01 -7.15
CA ASP A 302 26.42 -23.84 -6.52
C ASP A 302 27.09 -23.13 -5.33
N THR A 303 26.67 -23.49 -4.11
CA THR A 303 27.24 -22.96 -2.85
C THR A 303 28.64 -23.52 -2.55
N SER A 304 29.13 -24.51 -3.30
CA SER A 304 30.44 -25.14 -3.10
C SER A 304 31.59 -24.46 -3.85
N MET A 305 31.26 -23.49 -4.71
CA MET A 305 32.25 -22.70 -5.45
C MET A 305 33.28 -22.06 -4.52
N GLN A 306 34.54 -22.14 -4.93
CA GLN A 306 35.65 -21.48 -4.25
C GLN A 306 35.63 -19.99 -4.56
N GLY A 307 36.12 -19.16 -3.64
CA GLY A 307 36.18 -17.70 -3.81
C GLY A 307 35.03 -16.93 -3.17
N ILE A 308 33.88 -17.58 -2.91
CA ILE A 308 32.76 -16.94 -2.21
C ILE A 308 33.17 -16.62 -0.76
N GLU A 309 33.00 -15.35 -0.37
CA GLU A 309 33.24 -14.91 0.99
C GLU A 309 32.32 -15.69 1.97
N PRO A 310 32.84 -16.13 3.14
CA PRO A 310 32.10 -16.98 4.05
C PRO A 310 30.72 -16.45 4.47
N LYS A 311 30.51 -15.13 4.61
CA LYS A 311 29.19 -14.57 4.93
C LYS A 311 28.23 -14.59 3.74
N MET A 312 28.70 -14.26 2.53
CA MET A 312 27.89 -14.36 1.31
C MET A 312 27.41 -15.80 1.05
N LYS A 313 28.26 -16.80 1.35
CA LYS A 313 27.85 -18.21 1.26
C LYS A 313 26.67 -18.54 2.18
N ILE A 314 26.61 -17.95 3.38
CA ILE A 314 25.49 -18.15 4.32
C ILE A 314 24.21 -17.55 3.77
N ILE A 315 24.30 -16.36 3.19
CA ILE A 315 23.18 -15.67 2.57
C ILE A 315 22.63 -16.51 1.40
N PHE A 316 23.52 -17.16 0.65
CA PHE A 316 23.13 -18.11 -0.40
C PHE A 316 22.41 -19.35 0.16
N GLU A 317 22.94 -19.96 1.22
CA GLU A 317 22.33 -21.13 1.85
C GLU A 317 20.95 -20.80 2.46
N ALA A 318 20.78 -19.58 2.98
CA ALA A 318 19.50 -19.13 3.53
C ALA A 318 18.37 -19.12 2.48
N ILE A 319 18.65 -18.66 1.26
CA ILE A 319 17.62 -18.54 0.21
C ILE A 319 17.36 -19.83 -0.56
N THR A 320 18.36 -20.72 -0.70
CA THR A 320 18.16 -22.03 -1.33
C THR A 320 17.10 -22.87 -0.60
N SER A 321 16.84 -22.56 0.67
CA SER A 321 15.74 -23.14 1.46
C SER A 321 14.35 -22.49 1.25
N SER A 322 14.27 -21.37 0.52
CA SER A 322 13.15 -20.40 0.58
C SER A 322 12.54 -19.95 -0.77
N TYR A 323 12.69 -20.75 -1.84
CA TYR A 323 12.04 -20.59 -3.16
C TYR A 323 12.68 -19.60 -4.18
N ASP A 324 12.45 -19.96 -5.45
CA ASP A 324 12.73 -19.35 -6.76
C ASP A 324 14.15 -18.85 -7.12
N ALA A 325 14.92 -19.77 -7.70
CA ALA A 325 16.25 -19.52 -8.25
C ALA A 325 16.27 -18.53 -9.43
N ILE A 326 15.19 -18.41 -10.21
CA ILE A 326 15.18 -17.59 -11.43
C ILE A 326 15.13 -16.11 -11.04
N HIS A 327 14.22 -15.72 -10.16
CA HIS A 327 14.09 -14.34 -9.71
C HIS A 327 15.34 -13.87 -8.99
N LEU A 328 15.91 -14.70 -8.11
CA LEU A 328 17.15 -14.34 -7.43
C LEU A 328 18.28 -14.10 -8.42
N LYS A 329 18.47 -15.00 -9.41
CA LYS A 329 19.50 -14.83 -10.45
C LYS A 329 19.33 -13.54 -11.22
N TYR A 330 18.08 -13.18 -11.53
CA TYR A 330 17.80 -11.94 -12.23
C TYR A 330 18.13 -10.75 -11.33
N ALA A 331 17.57 -10.67 -10.12
CA ALA A 331 17.82 -9.61 -9.15
C ALA A 331 19.31 -9.36 -8.89
N VAL A 332 20.09 -10.40 -8.57
CA VAL A 332 21.52 -10.23 -8.27
C VAL A 332 22.34 -9.78 -9.48
N SER A 333 21.88 -10.07 -10.70
CA SER A 333 22.54 -9.57 -11.91
C SER A 333 22.41 -8.06 -12.04
N LEU A 334 21.25 -7.52 -11.66
CA LEU A 334 21.00 -6.08 -11.73
C LEU A 334 21.63 -5.35 -10.54
N TYR A 335 21.65 -5.95 -9.35
CA TYR A 335 22.43 -5.43 -8.24
C TYR A 335 23.94 -5.37 -8.55
N LEU A 336 24.48 -6.39 -9.23
CA LEU A 336 25.87 -6.33 -9.70
C LEU A 336 26.08 -5.21 -10.72
N GLU A 337 25.11 -4.93 -11.58
CA GLU A 337 25.22 -3.85 -12.56
C GLU A 337 25.24 -2.46 -11.87
N GLU A 338 24.40 -2.23 -10.87
CA GLU A 338 24.44 -1.01 -10.06
C GLU A 338 25.76 -0.87 -9.28
N ALA A 339 26.25 -1.96 -8.70
CA ALA A 339 27.56 -1.98 -8.03
C ALA A 339 28.70 -1.63 -9.01
N ARG A 340 28.63 -2.11 -10.27
CA ARG A 340 29.59 -1.76 -11.33
C ARG A 340 29.49 -0.29 -11.74
N TRP A 341 28.30 0.30 -11.74
CA TRP A 341 28.13 1.72 -12.00
C TRP A 341 28.83 2.56 -10.93
N LEU A 342 28.63 2.19 -9.67
CA LEU A 342 29.29 2.84 -8.54
C LEU A 342 30.83 2.71 -8.63
N ASP A 343 31.34 1.49 -8.79
CA ASP A 343 32.79 1.22 -8.88
C ASP A 343 33.47 2.04 -10.00
N LYS A 344 32.81 2.18 -11.15
CA LYS A 344 33.33 2.91 -12.31
C LYS A 344 33.04 4.41 -12.28
N GLY A 345 32.27 4.91 -11.31
CA GLY A 345 31.72 6.27 -11.34
C GLY A 345 30.87 6.55 -12.58
N TYR A 346 30.23 5.51 -13.13
CA TYR A 346 29.34 5.63 -14.28
C TYR A 346 27.96 6.09 -13.81
N VAL A 347 27.45 7.15 -14.42
CA VAL A 347 26.06 7.57 -14.24
C VAL A 347 25.34 7.28 -15.56
N PRO A 348 24.39 6.32 -15.58
CA PRO A 348 23.66 5.92 -16.78
C PRO A 348 22.73 7.03 -17.27
N THR A 349 22.13 6.83 -18.46
CA THR A 349 20.98 7.66 -18.84
C THR A 349 19.78 7.29 -17.96
N PHE A 350 18.82 8.19 -17.80
CA PHE A 350 17.58 7.95 -17.08
C PHE A 350 16.80 6.75 -17.64
N GLU A 351 16.82 6.53 -18.96
CA GLU A 351 16.18 5.36 -19.58
C GLU A 351 16.95 4.05 -19.32
N GLU A 352 18.28 4.11 -19.28
CA GLU A 352 19.10 2.96 -18.90
C GLU A 352 18.90 2.62 -17.42
N TYR A 353 18.92 3.63 -16.54
CA TYR A 353 18.61 3.51 -15.12
C TYR A 353 17.26 2.81 -14.90
N ARG A 354 16.19 3.34 -15.52
CA ARG A 354 14.83 2.80 -15.36
C ARG A 354 14.69 1.32 -15.73
N ARG A 355 15.48 0.83 -16.70
CA ARG A 355 15.45 -0.59 -17.10
C ARG A 355 16.11 -1.50 -16.07
N VAL A 356 17.12 -1.01 -15.36
CA VAL A 356 17.80 -1.75 -14.30
C VAL A 356 17.01 -1.64 -13.00
N SER A 357 16.58 -0.42 -12.66
CA SER A 357 15.94 -0.11 -11.38
C SER A 357 14.53 -0.67 -11.23
N SER A 358 13.84 -0.97 -12.35
CA SER A 358 12.55 -1.67 -12.35
C SER A 358 12.66 -3.11 -11.81
N VAL A 359 13.85 -3.70 -11.86
CA VAL A 359 14.14 -5.05 -11.40
C VAL A 359 14.92 -5.04 -10.09
N SER A 360 15.91 -4.15 -9.94
CA SER A 360 16.75 -4.09 -8.72
C SER A 360 15.95 -3.70 -7.48
N ILE A 361 14.79 -3.04 -7.62
CA ILE A 361 13.85 -2.84 -6.50
C ILE A 361 13.20 -4.14 -5.96
N LEU A 362 13.49 -5.29 -6.57
CA LEU A 362 12.96 -6.61 -6.20
C LEU A 362 11.44 -6.76 -6.35
N TYR A 363 10.76 -5.80 -6.97
CA TYR A 363 9.30 -5.67 -6.93
C TYR A 363 8.56 -6.93 -7.43
N GLN A 364 9.03 -7.54 -8.52
CA GLN A 364 8.47 -8.80 -9.03
C GLN A 364 8.64 -9.96 -8.05
N TRP A 365 9.79 -10.02 -7.37
CA TRP A 365 10.08 -11.04 -6.37
C TRP A 365 9.22 -10.87 -5.11
N LEU A 366 8.98 -9.61 -4.69
CA LEU A 366 8.08 -9.27 -3.60
C LEU A 366 6.63 -9.69 -3.92
N ALA A 367 6.13 -9.36 -5.12
CA ALA A 367 4.81 -9.77 -5.58
C ALA A 367 4.68 -11.31 -5.65
N PHE A 368 5.68 -11.98 -6.21
CA PHE A 368 5.76 -13.44 -6.28
C PHE A 368 5.65 -14.07 -4.88
N ALA A 369 6.42 -13.57 -3.91
CA ALA A 369 6.41 -14.06 -2.54
C ALA A 369 5.05 -13.93 -1.86
N ALA A 370 4.33 -12.83 -2.15
CA ALA A 370 2.95 -12.66 -1.69
C ALA A 370 2.04 -13.74 -2.30
N PHE A 371 2.08 -13.89 -3.62
CA PHE A 371 1.22 -14.80 -4.37
C PHE A 371 1.39 -16.26 -3.93
N CYS A 372 2.61 -16.69 -3.59
CA CYS A 372 2.87 -18.04 -3.08
C CYS A 372 2.02 -18.43 -1.85
N GLY A 373 1.61 -17.45 -1.03
CA GLY A 373 0.78 -17.70 0.15
C GLY A 373 -0.69 -17.30 0.00
N MET A 374 -1.14 -16.93 -1.20
CA MET A 374 -2.53 -16.53 -1.48
C MET A 374 -3.46 -17.69 -1.87
N GLY A 375 -2.93 -18.91 -2.00
CA GLY A 375 -3.74 -20.10 -2.27
C GLY A 375 -4.49 -20.03 -3.60
N GLU A 376 -5.80 -20.32 -3.59
CA GLU A 376 -6.62 -20.36 -4.80
C GLU A 376 -6.76 -18.99 -5.50
N SER A 377 -6.52 -17.87 -4.81
CA SER A 377 -6.51 -16.55 -5.43
C SER A 377 -5.31 -16.33 -6.37
N ALA A 378 -4.26 -17.13 -6.26
CA ALA A 378 -3.04 -17.01 -7.07
C ALA A 378 -2.70 -18.34 -7.78
N PRO A 379 -3.51 -18.79 -8.76
CA PRO A 379 -3.18 -19.95 -9.57
C PRO A 379 -2.01 -19.65 -10.54
N LYS A 380 -1.54 -20.65 -11.28
CA LYS A 380 -0.37 -20.51 -12.19
C LYS A 380 -0.53 -19.35 -13.17
N GLU A 381 -1.74 -19.11 -13.66
CA GLU A 381 -2.07 -18.07 -14.62
C GLU A 381 -1.76 -16.67 -14.08
N VAL A 382 -1.85 -16.45 -12.76
CA VAL A 382 -1.46 -15.19 -12.12
C VAL A 382 0.05 -14.98 -12.19
N PHE A 383 0.84 -16.04 -12.01
CA PHE A 383 2.29 -15.96 -12.17
C PHE A 383 2.65 -15.70 -13.63
N ASP A 384 2.07 -16.45 -14.57
CA ASP A 384 2.28 -16.23 -16.01
C ASP A 384 1.94 -14.79 -16.41
N TRP A 385 0.83 -14.24 -15.89
CA TRP A 385 0.45 -12.84 -16.09
C TRP A 385 1.47 -11.86 -15.50
N LEU A 386 1.94 -12.07 -14.27
CA LEU A 386 2.99 -11.25 -13.66
C LEU A 386 4.27 -11.21 -14.52
N PHE A 387 4.65 -12.33 -15.14
CA PHE A 387 5.81 -12.42 -16.02
C PHE A 387 5.63 -11.69 -17.36
N THR A 388 4.41 -11.30 -17.72
CA THR A 388 4.18 -10.42 -18.89
C THR A 388 4.48 -8.95 -18.60
N GLU A 389 4.84 -8.61 -17.35
CA GLU A 389 5.05 -7.24 -16.88
C GLU A 389 3.85 -6.33 -17.21
N PRO A 390 2.66 -6.64 -16.68
CA PRO A 390 1.45 -5.92 -17.01
C PRO A 390 1.56 -4.45 -16.60
N LYS A 391 0.82 -3.56 -17.29
CA LYS A 391 0.92 -2.11 -17.06
C LYS A 391 0.71 -1.71 -15.59
N LEU A 392 -0.17 -2.41 -14.87
CA LEU A 392 -0.33 -2.23 -13.41
C LEU A 392 0.95 -2.51 -12.63
N PHE A 393 1.64 -3.63 -12.92
CA PHE A 393 2.91 -3.98 -12.29
C PHE A 393 3.96 -2.92 -12.57
N VAL A 394 4.12 -2.52 -13.84
CA VAL A 394 5.13 -1.53 -14.26
C VAL A 394 4.88 -0.20 -13.56
N ALA A 395 3.65 0.33 -13.62
CA ALA A 395 3.32 1.61 -13.00
C ALA A 395 3.52 1.60 -11.49
N SER A 396 3.14 0.50 -10.84
CA SER A 396 3.32 0.36 -9.40
C SER A 396 4.79 0.21 -8.99
N SER A 397 5.60 -0.50 -9.77
CA SER A 397 7.06 -0.60 -9.56
C SER A 397 7.73 0.77 -9.73
N GLU A 398 7.39 1.49 -10.80
CA GLU A 398 7.93 2.84 -11.04
C GLU A 398 7.52 3.84 -9.96
N HIS A 399 6.26 3.81 -9.53
CA HIS A 399 5.81 4.61 -8.40
C HIS A 399 6.67 4.36 -7.15
N CYS A 400 6.91 3.09 -6.80
CA CYS A 400 7.73 2.76 -5.65
C CYS A 400 9.18 3.20 -5.81
N ARG A 401 9.82 2.89 -6.95
CA ARG A 401 11.23 3.22 -7.20
C ARG A 401 11.47 4.73 -7.18
N LEU A 402 10.63 5.51 -7.85
CA LEU A 402 10.80 6.95 -7.89
C LEU A 402 10.59 7.61 -6.52
N MET A 403 9.63 7.12 -5.72
CA MET A 403 9.45 7.61 -4.35
C MET A 403 10.65 7.28 -3.46
N ASP A 404 11.16 6.04 -3.53
CA ASP A 404 12.35 5.60 -2.81
C ASP A 404 13.52 6.54 -3.12
N ASP A 405 13.91 6.63 -4.39
CA ASP A 405 15.04 7.44 -4.84
C ASP A 405 14.94 8.91 -4.43
N VAL A 406 13.76 9.55 -4.57
CA VAL A 406 13.59 10.97 -4.21
C VAL A 406 13.77 11.20 -2.72
N VAL A 407 13.26 10.27 -1.90
CA VAL A 407 13.24 10.40 -0.44
C VAL A 407 14.59 10.02 0.17
N THR A 408 15.27 9.01 -0.38
CA THR A 408 16.55 8.52 0.11
C THR A 408 17.75 9.27 -0.46
N HIS A 409 17.57 10.05 -1.53
CA HIS A 409 18.64 10.71 -2.28
C HIS A 409 19.72 11.39 -1.41
N GLU A 410 19.36 12.21 -0.41
CA GLU A 410 20.38 12.89 0.41
C GLU A 410 21.25 11.92 1.20
N PHE A 411 20.60 10.93 1.81
CA PHE A 411 21.28 9.89 2.57
C PHE A 411 22.17 9.02 1.68
N GLU A 412 21.67 8.66 0.49
CA GLU A 412 22.40 7.86 -0.49
C GLU A 412 23.64 8.58 -1.03
N GLN A 413 23.52 9.87 -1.33
CA GLN A 413 24.65 10.69 -1.76
C GLN A 413 25.72 10.83 -0.66
N ASP A 414 25.31 11.03 0.60
CA ASP A 414 26.24 11.17 1.73
C ASP A 414 27.09 9.90 1.97
N ARG A 415 26.54 8.72 1.68
CA ARG A 415 27.26 7.43 1.83
C ARG A 415 28.01 6.99 0.57
N GLY A 416 27.92 7.75 -0.53
CA GLY A 416 28.55 7.40 -1.81
C GLY A 416 27.90 6.21 -2.51
N HIS A 417 26.57 6.18 -2.57
CA HIS A 417 25.79 5.14 -3.24
C HIS A 417 25.82 5.26 -4.77
N ALA A 418 25.38 4.20 -5.47
CA ALA A 418 25.16 4.23 -6.91
C ALA A 418 24.16 5.35 -7.31
N PRO A 419 24.27 5.93 -8.52
CA PRO A 419 23.37 6.99 -8.99
C PRO A 419 21.90 6.54 -9.02
N SER A 420 21.00 7.33 -8.43
CA SER A 420 19.55 7.10 -8.47
C SER A 420 18.91 7.81 -9.66
N SER A 421 17.58 7.73 -9.78
CA SER A 421 16.84 8.49 -10.80
C SER A 421 17.15 9.99 -10.77
N VAL A 422 17.44 10.57 -9.60
CA VAL A 422 17.73 12.00 -9.44
C VAL A 422 19.05 12.35 -10.15
N GLU A 423 20.14 11.63 -9.89
CA GLU A 423 21.44 11.87 -10.55
C GLU A 423 21.35 11.64 -12.05
N CYS A 424 20.68 10.56 -12.46
CA CYS A 424 20.55 10.18 -13.86
C CYS A 424 19.79 11.26 -14.65
N TYR A 425 18.68 11.76 -14.08
CA TYR A 425 17.88 12.81 -14.70
C TYR A 425 18.63 14.15 -14.77
N MET A 426 19.25 14.56 -13.66
CA MET A 426 20.07 15.79 -13.62
C MET A 426 21.19 15.76 -14.67
N LYS A 427 21.93 14.66 -14.75
CA LYS A 427 23.05 14.53 -15.68
C LYS A 427 22.60 14.53 -17.14
N GLN A 428 21.52 13.82 -17.46
CA GLN A 428 21.05 13.70 -18.84
C GLN A 428 20.45 14.99 -19.38
N TYR A 429 19.66 15.69 -18.56
CA TYR A 429 18.91 16.87 -18.99
C TYR A 429 19.56 18.20 -18.59
N GLY A 430 20.62 18.18 -17.78
CA GLY A 430 21.35 19.37 -17.36
C GLY A 430 20.53 20.29 -16.44
N VAL A 431 19.58 19.73 -15.69
CA VAL A 431 18.66 20.46 -14.81
C VAL A 431 19.15 20.48 -13.37
N SER A 432 18.59 21.38 -12.56
CA SER A 432 18.85 21.41 -11.13
C SER A 432 18.23 20.21 -10.42
N ARG A 433 18.74 19.91 -9.21
CA ARG A 433 18.18 18.88 -8.34
C ARG A 433 16.69 19.09 -8.05
N LYS A 434 16.29 20.33 -7.79
CA LYS A 434 14.89 20.66 -7.52
C LYS A 434 14.01 20.35 -8.72
N GLU A 435 14.42 20.79 -9.91
CA GLU A 435 13.67 20.51 -11.15
C GLU A 435 13.57 19.00 -11.42
N ALA A 436 14.65 18.24 -11.18
CA ALA A 436 14.61 16.78 -11.29
C ALA A 436 13.61 16.17 -10.30
N ILE A 437 13.66 16.55 -9.03
CA ILE A 437 12.71 16.05 -8.00
C ILE A 437 11.26 16.42 -8.33
N ASP A 438 11.01 17.64 -8.79
CA ASP A 438 9.66 18.08 -9.19
C ASP A 438 9.13 17.18 -10.33
N VAL A 439 9.93 16.92 -11.37
CA VAL A 439 9.55 16.03 -12.49
C VAL A 439 9.34 14.58 -12.03
N LEU A 440 10.21 14.05 -11.18
CA LEU A 440 10.08 12.67 -10.68
C LEU A 440 8.84 12.53 -9.79
N SER A 441 8.48 13.56 -9.02
CA SER A 441 7.25 13.61 -8.22
C SER A 441 6.00 13.63 -9.10
N ASP A 442 6.02 14.37 -10.22
CA ASP A 442 4.95 14.34 -11.21
C ASP A 442 4.79 12.94 -11.83
N LEU A 443 5.89 12.23 -12.10
CA LEU A 443 5.86 10.85 -12.58
C LEU A 443 5.31 9.86 -11.53
N VAL A 444 5.56 10.09 -10.23
CA VAL A 444 4.96 9.31 -9.14
C VAL A 444 3.43 9.47 -9.14
N GLU A 445 2.93 10.69 -9.29
CA GLU A 445 1.49 10.97 -9.38
C GLU A 445 0.86 10.42 -10.67
N GLU A 446 1.56 10.48 -11.79
CA GLU A 446 1.09 9.92 -13.06
C GLU A 446 0.98 8.39 -12.98
N ASN A 447 1.96 7.72 -12.35
CA ASN A 447 1.88 6.29 -12.11
C ASN A 447 0.74 5.92 -11.15
N TRP A 448 0.41 6.75 -10.16
CA TRP A 448 -0.78 6.55 -9.32
C TRP A 448 -2.07 6.56 -10.15
N LYS A 449 -2.19 7.49 -11.11
CA LYS A 449 -3.33 7.55 -12.06
C LYS A 449 -3.41 6.29 -12.92
N ILE A 450 -2.27 5.76 -13.36
CA ILE A 450 -2.21 4.50 -14.12
C ILE A 450 -2.69 3.33 -13.24
N ILE A 451 -2.19 3.21 -12.00
CA ILE A 451 -2.59 2.15 -11.06
C ILE A 451 -4.12 2.16 -10.87
N ASN A 452 -4.72 3.32 -10.63
CA ASN A 452 -6.17 3.45 -10.53
C ASN A 452 -6.88 3.04 -11.83
N GLY A 453 -6.36 3.44 -12.99
CA GLY A 453 -6.95 3.12 -14.30
C GLY A 453 -6.98 1.61 -14.60
N GLU A 454 -5.89 0.92 -14.28
CA GLU A 454 -5.78 -0.54 -14.46
C GLU A 454 -6.69 -1.30 -13.48
N LEU A 455 -6.91 -0.77 -12.26
CA LEU A 455 -7.83 -1.35 -11.29
C LEU A 455 -9.30 -1.22 -11.69
N LEU A 456 -9.65 -0.23 -12.52
CA LEU A 456 -10.99 -0.05 -13.08
C LEU A 456 -11.22 -0.84 -14.38
N ASN A 457 -10.16 -1.32 -15.02
CA ASN A 457 -10.22 -2.09 -16.26
C ASN A 457 -9.36 -3.37 -16.17
N PRO A 458 -9.63 -4.25 -15.20
CA PRO A 458 -8.78 -5.41 -14.94
C PRO A 458 -8.94 -6.49 -16.02
N PRO A 459 -7.90 -7.32 -16.26
CA PRO A 459 -8.06 -8.53 -17.05
C PRO A 459 -9.04 -9.50 -16.38
N ALA A 460 -10.04 -9.98 -17.13
CA ALA A 460 -11.14 -10.79 -16.57
C ALA A 460 -10.71 -12.11 -15.88
N HIS A 461 -9.52 -12.62 -16.17
CA HIS A 461 -8.98 -13.85 -15.59
C HIS A 461 -8.12 -13.63 -14.34
N ILE A 462 -7.86 -12.37 -13.96
CA ILE A 462 -7.04 -12.03 -12.80
C ILE A 462 -7.94 -11.60 -11.64
N PRO A 463 -7.88 -12.29 -10.47
CA PRO A 463 -8.68 -11.92 -9.31
C PRO A 463 -8.37 -10.51 -8.79
N LYS A 464 -9.38 -9.81 -8.27
CA LYS A 464 -9.27 -8.45 -7.71
C LYS A 464 -8.20 -8.37 -6.62
N GLU A 465 -8.10 -9.41 -5.79
CA GLU A 465 -7.16 -9.50 -4.67
C GLU A 465 -5.70 -9.47 -5.12
N ILE A 466 -5.39 -10.03 -6.30
CA ILE A 466 -4.07 -9.96 -6.92
C ILE A 466 -3.74 -8.53 -7.30
N LEU A 467 -4.69 -7.81 -7.87
CA LEU A 467 -4.48 -6.43 -8.31
C LEU A 467 -4.31 -5.48 -7.11
N LEU A 468 -5.05 -5.74 -6.02
CA LEU A 468 -4.93 -4.97 -4.78
C LEU A 468 -3.55 -5.07 -4.13
N ILE A 469 -2.75 -6.11 -4.42
CA ILE A 469 -1.35 -6.19 -3.97
C ILE A 469 -0.53 -5.01 -4.50
N PHE A 470 -0.69 -4.66 -5.78
CA PHE A 470 0.02 -3.53 -6.40
C PHE A 470 -0.43 -2.19 -5.85
N LEU A 471 -1.74 -1.99 -5.66
CA LEU A 471 -2.23 -0.82 -4.92
C LEU A 471 -1.60 -0.74 -3.52
N GLY A 472 -1.53 -1.88 -2.83
CA GLY A 472 -0.96 -2.00 -1.50
C GLY A 472 0.50 -1.55 -1.42
N PHE A 473 1.32 -1.94 -2.38
CA PHE A 473 2.70 -1.46 -2.47
C PHE A 473 2.78 0.06 -2.59
N GLY A 474 1.98 0.67 -3.46
CA GLY A 474 1.93 2.14 -3.57
C GLY A 474 1.51 2.79 -2.23
N GLN A 475 0.49 2.25 -1.58
CA GLN A 475 0.03 2.74 -0.26
C GLN A 475 1.10 2.63 0.83
N ILE A 476 1.93 1.57 0.80
CA ILE A 476 3.06 1.43 1.72
C ILE A 476 4.08 2.54 1.49
N MET A 477 4.39 2.87 0.23
CA MET A 477 5.34 3.95 -0.09
C MET A 477 4.82 5.31 0.33
N GLU A 478 3.54 5.60 0.08
CA GLU A 478 2.90 6.85 0.52
C GLU A 478 2.96 7.03 2.05
N VAL A 479 2.79 5.95 2.81
CA VAL A 479 2.82 6.02 4.29
C VAL A 479 4.25 6.01 4.85
N LEU A 480 5.14 5.18 4.30
CA LEU A 480 6.48 4.97 4.86
C LEU A 480 7.55 5.86 4.27
N TYR A 481 7.35 6.41 3.08
CA TYR A 481 8.31 7.27 2.39
C TYR A 481 7.80 8.70 2.23
N GLY A 482 6.53 8.99 2.51
CA GLY A 482 5.95 10.33 2.37
C GLY A 482 6.61 11.41 3.25
N ASP A 483 7.13 11.04 4.42
CA ASP A 483 7.79 11.96 5.38
C ASP A 483 9.29 11.64 5.60
N GLY A 484 9.89 10.74 4.81
CA GLY A 484 11.26 10.24 4.97
C GLY A 484 11.36 8.73 4.88
N ASP A 485 12.57 8.15 4.89
CA ASP A 485 12.78 6.69 4.78
C ASP A 485 12.36 5.95 6.07
N GLY A 486 11.09 5.54 6.13
CA GLY A 486 10.51 4.80 7.24
C GLY A 486 10.98 3.35 7.36
N TYR A 487 11.71 2.83 6.38
CA TYR A 487 12.29 1.48 6.40
C TYR A 487 13.65 1.47 7.11
N THR A 488 14.59 2.27 6.62
CA THR A 488 15.92 2.40 7.22
C THR A 488 15.83 3.14 8.55
N ASN A 489 15.06 4.24 8.62
CA ASN A 489 14.93 5.11 9.78
C ASN A 489 13.61 4.89 10.54
N SER A 490 13.26 3.64 10.80
CA SER A 490 11.97 3.23 11.41
C SER A 490 11.73 3.73 12.86
N LYS A 491 12.69 4.42 13.50
CA LYS A 491 12.66 4.73 14.94
C LYS A 491 11.66 5.81 15.37
N THR A 492 11.06 6.53 14.43
CA THR A 492 10.13 7.64 14.68
C THR A 492 8.69 7.19 14.37
N THR A 493 8.07 7.73 13.32
CA THR A 493 6.66 7.53 12.97
C THR A 493 6.33 6.06 12.67
N THR A 494 7.22 5.34 11.98
CA THR A 494 7.03 3.90 11.71
C THR A 494 6.93 3.10 13.01
N LYS A 495 7.79 3.38 14.00
CA LYS A 495 7.77 2.69 15.30
C LYS A 495 6.47 2.93 16.05
N ASP A 496 5.93 4.14 15.99
CA ASP A 496 4.65 4.46 16.63
C ASP A 496 3.52 3.67 15.97
N MET A 497 3.46 3.65 14.63
CA MET A 497 2.48 2.83 13.89
C MET A 497 2.60 1.34 14.21
N LEU A 498 3.82 0.80 14.21
CA LEU A 498 4.10 -0.59 14.57
C LEU A 498 3.60 -0.92 15.98
N THR A 499 3.89 -0.05 16.94
CA THR A 499 3.50 -0.24 18.33
C THR A 499 1.98 -0.23 18.47
N THR A 500 1.30 0.75 17.89
CA THR A 500 -0.16 0.83 17.95
C THR A 500 -0.83 -0.35 17.23
N LEU A 501 -0.32 -0.76 16.08
CA LEU A 501 -0.92 -1.83 15.29
C LEU A 501 -0.67 -3.22 15.88
N LEU A 502 0.54 -3.50 16.37
CA LEU A 502 0.96 -4.85 16.75
C LEU A 502 0.98 -5.11 18.25
N VAL A 503 1.01 -4.07 19.10
CA VAL A 503 1.20 -4.22 20.55
C VAL A 503 0.01 -3.74 21.36
N THR A 504 -0.58 -2.60 21.02
CA THR A 504 -1.63 -1.96 21.82
C THR A 504 -3.03 -2.39 21.35
N PRO A 505 -3.77 -3.24 22.10
CA PRO A 505 -5.15 -3.59 21.75
C PRO A 505 -6.11 -2.47 22.11
N PHE A 506 -7.29 -2.48 21.50
CA PHE A 506 -8.42 -1.68 21.97
C PHE A 506 -8.98 -2.23 23.27
N ASN A 507 -9.45 -1.34 24.15
CA ASN A 507 -10.23 -1.73 25.32
C ASN A 507 -11.65 -2.13 24.88
N VAL A 508 -12.06 -3.36 25.23
CA VAL A 508 -13.32 -4.01 24.80
C VAL A 508 -14.14 -4.55 25.95
#